data_AF-A0A534WL97-F1
#
_entry.id   AF-A0A534WL97-F1
#
_cell.length_a   1.000
_cell.length_b   1.000
_cell.length_c   1.000
_cell.angle_alpha   90.00
_cell.angle_beta   90.00
_cell.angle_gamma   90.00
#
_symmetry.space_group_name_H-M   'P 1'
#
loop_
_entity.id
_entity.type
_entity.pdbx_description
1 polymer ?
#
loop_
_entity_poly.entity_id
_entity_poly.type
_entity_poly.pdbx_seq_one_letter_code
_entity_poly.pdbx_strand_id
1 'polypeptide(L)'
;MIPAQGGTFSGTTSGASQLTGSCGNSGTSPELVFQWTPAVSGTATIATCGAGTNFDTVLYLRSGACASGSEVGCNDDACTNSTGLFRASRLTPTVTAGQTYFIVVDGYGGAQGTFSLTITPP
;
A
#
# COMPACT_ATOMS: atom_id res chain seq x y z
N MET A 1 -9.99 3.55 7.54
CA MET A 1 -10.96 3.66 6.44
C MET A 1 -10.57 4.85 5.58
N ILE A 2 -10.43 4.67 4.27
CA ILE A 2 -10.11 5.73 3.31
C ILE A 2 -11.39 6.24 2.65
N PRO A 3 -11.59 7.57 2.49
CA PRO A 3 -12.69 8.12 1.69
C PRO A 3 -12.68 7.61 0.25
N ALA A 4 -13.86 7.50 -0.37
CA ALA A 4 -13.96 7.03 -1.76
C ALA A 4 -13.17 7.91 -2.76
N GLN A 5 -13.03 9.21 -2.46
CA GLN A 5 -12.25 10.16 -3.27
C GLN A 5 -10.72 10.00 -3.11
N GLY A 6 -10.26 9.05 -2.30
CA GLY A 6 -8.84 8.90 -1.98
C GLY A 6 -8.33 10.02 -1.08
N GLY A 7 -7.05 10.35 -1.20
CA GLY A 7 -6.37 11.36 -0.37
C GLY A 7 -4.95 10.97 -0.02
N THR A 8 -4.34 11.76 0.87
CA THR A 8 -3.00 11.49 1.43
C THR A 8 -3.12 11.25 2.93
N PHE A 9 -2.52 10.16 3.41
CA PHE A 9 -2.62 9.71 4.79
C PHE A 9 -1.24 9.36 5.34
N SER A 10 -0.94 9.76 6.56
CA SER A 10 0.29 9.34 7.24
C SER A 10 0.01 8.14 8.15
N GLY A 11 1.01 7.29 8.32
CA GLY A 11 0.96 6.16 9.22
C GLY A 11 2.35 5.71 9.65
N THR A 12 2.39 4.76 10.59
CA THR A 12 3.61 4.09 11.03
C THR A 12 3.35 2.60 11.07
N THR A 13 4.18 1.80 10.40
CA THR A 13 4.16 0.34 10.56
C THR A 13 4.93 -0.07 11.81
N SER A 14 4.36 -1.01 12.57
CA SER A 14 4.98 -1.56 13.79
C SER A 14 4.23 -2.79 14.27
N GLY A 15 4.89 -3.68 15.01
CA GLY A 15 4.25 -4.83 15.65
C GLY A 15 4.61 -6.15 14.97
N ALA A 16 3.68 -7.09 14.95
CA ALA A 16 3.86 -8.39 14.32
C ALA A 16 3.44 -8.35 12.84
N SER A 17 4.13 -9.14 12.01
CA SER A 17 3.74 -9.41 10.63
C SER A 17 2.61 -10.45 10.59
N GLN A 18 1.52 -10.19 9.89
CA GLN A 18 0.38 -11.11 9.76
C GLN A 18 -0.04 -11.38 8.31
N LEU A 19 0.39 -10.52 7.39
CA LEU A 19 0.14 -10.60 5.97
C LEU A 19 1.46 -10.68 5.21
N THR A 20 1.37 -11.05 3.94
CA THR A 20 2.53 -11.11 3.06
C THR A 20 2.07 -10.78 1.66
N GLY A 21 2.77 -9.86 1.02
CA GLY A 21 2.61 -9.58 -0.41
C GLY A 21 3.31 -10.63 -1.27
N SER A 22 2.91 -10.77 -2.52
CA SER A 22 3.60 -11.68 -3.46
C SER A 22 5.03 -11.22 -3.84
N CYS A 23 5.42 -10.01 -3.41
CA CYS A 23 6.70 -9.37 -3.72
C CYS A 23 7.37 -8.79 -2.47
N GLY A 24 8.63 -8.36 -2.63
CA GLY A 24 9.37 -7.58 -1.62
C GLY A 24 9.68 -8.29 -0.30
N ASN A 25 9.57 -9.61 -0.24
CA ASN A 25 9.91 -10.42 0.95
C ASN A 25 9.33 -9.84 2.26
N SER A 26 8.05 -9.47 2.21
CA SER A 26 7.35 -8.73 3.27
C SER A 26 6.89 -9.58 4.46
N GLY A 27 6.94 -10.91 4.37
CA GLY A 27 6.35 -11.81 5.37
C GLY A 27 7.00 -11.84 6.76
N THR A 28 7.95 -10.95 7.03
CA THR A 28 8.54 -10.73 8.35
C THR A 28 8.42 -9.27 8.83
N SER A 29 7.79 -8.41 8.03
CA SER A 29 7.65 -6.99 8.28
C SER A 29 6.24 -6.70 8.81
N PRO A 30 6.09 -5.79 9.79
CA PRO A 30 4.76 -5.39 10.22
C PRO A 30 4.10 -4.50 9.17
N GLU A 31 2.82 -4.72 8.97
CA GLU A 31 2.01 -3.98 8.02
C GLU A 31 0.95 -3.08 8.67
N LEU A 32 0.48 -2.08 7.93
CA LEU A 32 -0.72 -1.32 8.24
C LEU A 32 -1.72 -1.44 7.08
N VAL A 33 -2.94 -1.85 7.40
CA VAL A 33 -3.99 -2.11 6.40
C VAL A 33 -5.04 -1.00 6.39
N PHE A 34 -5.36 -0.54 5.19
CA PHE A 34 -6.41 0.43 4.93
C PHE A 34 -7.52 -0.18 4.08
N GLN A 35 -8.75 -0.04 4.51
CA GLN A 35 -9.91 -0.37 3.69
C GLN A 35 -10.32 0.84 2.83
N TRP A 36 -10.55 0.59 1.54
CA TRP A 36 -10.98 1.60 0.57
C TRP A 36 -12.01 1.02 -0.42
N THR A 37 -13.04 1.80 -0.71
CA THR A 37 -14.09 1.44 -1.67
C THR A 37 -14.26 2.61 -2.64
N PRO A 38 -13.70 2.55 -3.87
CA PRO A 38 -13.84 3.61 -4.85
C PRO A 38 -15.30 3.79 -5.31
N ALA A 39 -15.67 5.02 -5.65
CA ALA A 39 -16.99 5.33 -6.21
C ALA A 39 -17.02 5.22 -7.74
N VAL A 40 -15.86 5.14 -8.40
CA VAL A 40 -15.71 5.11 -9.86
C VAL A 40 -14.78 3.96 -10.25
N SER A 41 -15.11 3.27 -11.35
CA SER A 41 -14.26 2.23 -11.93
C SER A 41 -13.20 2.84 -12.86
N GLY A 42 -12.02 2.26 -12.90
CA GLY A 42 -10.93 2.70 -13.79
C GLY A 42 -9.56 2.51 -13.17
N THR A 43 -8.55 3.19 -13.69
CA THR A 43 -7.17 3.07 -13.19
C THR A 43 -6.94 4.00 -12.01
N ALA A 44 -6.68 3.44 -10.83
CA ALA A 44 -6.26 4.19 -9.65
C ALA A 44 -4.73 4.29 -9.58
N THR A 45 -4.21 5.21 -8.77
CA THR A 45 -2.79 5.24 -8.36
C THR A 45 -2.71 5.19 -6.83
N ILE A 46 -1.92 4.26 -6.30
CA ILE A 46 -1.68 4.10 -4.86
C ILE A 46 -0.18 4.12 -4.64
N ALA A 47 0.33 4.98 -3.76
CA ALA A 47 1.78 5.19 -3.64
C ALA A 47 2.23 5.56 -2.22
N THR A 48 3.43 5.13 -1.84
CA THR A 48 4.14 5.56 -0.63
C THR A 48 5.30 6.53 -0.95
N CYS A 49 5.32 7.09 -2.17
CA CYS A 49 6.41 7.92 -2.67
C CYS A 49 6.61 9.22 -1.87
N GLY A 50 7.87 9.63 -1.74
CA GLY A 50 8.24 10.97 -1.28
C GLY A 50 8.75 11.03 0.16
N ALA A 51 8.94 12.27 0.63
CA ALA A 51 9.64 12.56 1.87
C ALA A 51 8.91 12.13 3.15
N GLY A 52 7.63 11.76 3.05
CA GLY A 52 6.86 11.24 4.19
C GLY A 52 7.14 9.77 4.52
N THR A 53 7.94 9.07 3.70
CA THR A 53 8.24 7.65 3.85
C THR A 53 9.71 7.42 4.13
N ASN A 54 10.04 6.81 5.27
CA ASN A 54 11.42 6.73 5.77
C ASN A 54 12.02 5.32 5.80
N PHE A 55 11.32 4.34 5.24
CA PHE A 55 11.77 2.95 5.17
C PHE A 55 11.53 2.39 3.78
N ASP A 56 11.94 1.13 3.61
CA ASP A 56 11.79 0.37 2.38
C ASP A 56 10.41 -0.28 2.37
N THR A 57 9.46 0.30 1.63
CA THR A 57 8.06 -0.13 1.69
C THR A 57 7.79 -1.26 0.70
N VAL A 58 6.87 -2.15 1.07
CA VAL A 58 6.17 -3.01 0.12
C VAL A 58 4.70 -2.60 0.13
N LEU A 59 4.11 -2.39 -1.04
CA LEU A 59 2.71 -2.01 -1.21
C LEU A 59 1.98 -3.06 -2.02
N TYR A 60 0.91 -3.61 -1.45
CA TYR A 60 0.03 -4.53 -2.17
C TYR A 60 -1.44 -4.22 -1.95
N LEU A 61 -2.25 -4.59 -2.92
CA LEU A 61 -3.69 -4.40 -2.93
C LEU A 61 -4.39 -5.76 -2.93
N ARG A 62 -5.31 -5.98 -2.01
CA ARG A 62 -6.19 -7.16 -1.98
C ARG A 62 -7.64 -6.77 -2.22
N SER A 63 -8.42 -7.69 -2.78
CA SER A 63 -9.84 -7.48 -3.07
C SER A 63 -10.73 -8.50 -2.34
N GLY A 64 -11.94 -8.07 -1.98
CA GLY A 64 -12.96 -8.92 -1.35
C GLY A 64 -12.75 -9.13 0.15
N ALA A 65 -11.60 -9.66 0.56
CA ALA A 65 -11.26 -9.90 1.97
C ALA A 65 -9.83 -9.46 2.30
N CYS A 66 -9.60 -9.05 3.54
CA CYS A 66 -8.29 -8.55 3.98
C CYS A 66 -7.20 -9.63 3.94
N ALA A 67 -7.34 -10.69 4.73
CA ALA A 67 -6.29 -11.71 4.87
C ALA A 67 -6.35 -12.79 3.78
N SER A 68 -7.55 -13.18 3.36
CA SER A 68 -7.77 -14.28 2.40
C SER A 68 -8.14 -13.84 0.99
N GLY A 69 -8.31 -12.52 0.77
CA GLY A 69 -8.68 -12.00 -0.54
C GLY A 69 -7.54 -12.10 -1.55
N SER A 70 -7.91 -12.17 -2.83
CA SER A 70 -6.96 -12.20 -3.94
C SER A 70 -6.17 -10.92 -4.01
N GLU A 71 -4.85 -11.05 -4.17
CA GLU A 71 -3.97 -9.93 -4.44
C GLU A 71 -4.18 -9.44 -5.88
N VAL A 72 -4.44 -8.15 -6.03
CA VAL A 72 -4.64 -7.44 -7.30
C VAL A 72 -3.32 -6.96 -7.87
N GLY A 73 -2.35 -6.65 -7.00
CA GLY A 73 -0.99 -6.30 -7.38
C GLY A 73 -0.12 -6.04 -6.15
N CYS A 74 1.20 -6.16 -6.35
CA CYS A 74 2.24 -5.92 -5.35
C CYS A 74 3.40 -5.16 -6.00
N ASN A 75 3.99 -4.22 -5.27
CA ASN A 75 5.20 -3.52 -5.67
C ASN A 75 6.08 -3.23 -4.45
N ASP A 76 7.40 -3.39 -4.62
CA ASP A 76 8.44 -3.10 -3.63
C ASP A 76 9.04 -1.72 -3.93
N ASP A 77 9.72 -1.59 -5.08
CA ASP A 77 10.40 -0.36 -5.47
C ASP A 77 9.82 0.28 -6.74
N ALA A 78 9.40 1.54 -6.63
CA ALA A 78 8.90 2.33 -7.76
C ALA A 78 9.32 3.81 -7.77
N CYS A 79 9.70 4.37 -6.63
CA CYS A 79 9.97 5.79 -6.48
C CYS A 79 10.85 6.11 -5.26
N THR A 80 11.34 7.33 -5.20
CA THR A 80 12.19 7.80 -4.10
C THR A 80 11.41 7.95 -2.80
N ASN A 81 11.99 7.48 -1.69
CA ASN A 81 11.53 7.78 -0.33
C ASN A 81 12.29 8.97 0.27
N SER A 82 12.17 9.23 1.58
CA SER A 82 12.81 10.35 2.28
C SER A 82 14.35 10.32 2.28
N THR A 83 14.95 9.18 1.97
CA THR A 83 16.42 9.04 1.85
C THR A 83 16.92 9.39 0.44
N GLY A 84 16.02 9.60 -0.52
CA GLY A 84 16.34 9.77 -1.93
C GLY A 84 16.59 8.46 -2.69
N LEU A 85 16.59 7.31 -2.00
CA LEU A 85 16.68 5.99 -2.64
C LEU A 85 15.32 5.54 -3.18
N PHE A 86 15.32 4.79 -4.28
CA PHE A 86 14.14 4.12 -4.83
C PHE A 86 13.73 2.95 -3.93
N ARG A 87 12.99 3.27 -2.87
CA ARG A 87 12.57 2.38 -1.77
C ARG A 87 11.13 2.62 -1.33
N ALA A 88 10.39 3.36 -2.14
CA ALA A 88 8.97 3.55 -1.97
C ALA A 88 8.23 2.93 -3.14
N SER A 89 7.03 2.45 -2.88
CA SER A 89 6.26 1.62 -3.80
C SER A 89 5.12 2.40 -4.46
N ARG A 90 4.68 1.92 -5.63
CA ARG A 90 3.50 2.44 -6.33
C ARG A 90 2.78 1.35 -7.11
N LEU A 91 1.46 1.35 -7.03
CA LEU A 91 0.56 0.52 -7.82
C LEU A 91 -0.32 1.40 -8.72
N THR A 92 -0.64 0.89 -9.91
CA THR A 92 -1.63 1.47 -10.82
C THR A 92 -2.71 0.46 -11.23
N PRO A 93 -3.52 -0.05 -10.29
CA PRO A 93 -4.47 -1.11 -10.57
C PRO A 93 -5.74 -0.57 -11.24
N THR A 94 -6.40 -1.41 -12.03
CA THR A 94 -7.79 -1.17 -12.43
C THR A 94 -8.72 -1.60 -11.29
N VAL A 95 -9.53 -0.67 -10.81
CA VAL A 95 -10.47 -0.87 -9.71
C VAL A 95 -11.92 -0.76 -10.18
N THR A 96 -12.84 -1.39 -9.44
CA THR A 96 -14.27 -1.39 -9.72
C THR A 96 -15.02 -0.57 -8.67
N ALA A 97 -15.91 0.32 -9.10
CA ALA A 97 -16.78 1.08 -8.23
C ALA A 97 -17.57 0.17 -7.28
N GLY A 98 -17.64 0.52 -6.00
CA GLY A 98 -18.37 -0.23 -4.97
C GLY A 98 -17.68 -1.51 -4.50
N GLN A 99 -16.60 -1.97 -5.16
CA GLN A 99 -15.80 -3.09 -4.66
C GLN A 99 -14.88 -2.62 -3.53
N THR A 100 -14.92 -3.33 -2.39
CA THR A 100 -13.99 -3.07 -1.29
C THR A 100 -12.63 -3.68 -1.57
N TYR A 101 -11.59 -2.88 -1.38
CA TYR A 101 -10.19 -3.25 -1.44
C TYR A 101 -9.49 -3.00 -0.09
N PHE A 102 -8.42 -3.74 0.13
CA PHE A 102 -7.53 -3.63 1.28
C PHE A 102 -6.14 -3.27 0.77
N ILE A 103 -5.72 -2.05 1.06
CA ILE A 103 -4.41 -1.51 0.73
C ILE A 103 -3.50 -1.84 1.91
N VAL A 104 -2.41 -2.55 1.64
CA VAL A 104 -1.48 -2.96 2.68
C VAL A 104 -0.15 -2.25 2.46
N VAL A 105 0.23 -1.42 3.42
CA VAL A 105 1.56 -0.81 3.48
C VAL A 105 2.39 -1.63 4.44
N ASP A 106 3.46 -2.21 3.93
CA ASP A 106 4.31 -3.19 4.57
C ASP A 106 5.77 -2.79 4.32
N GLY A 107 6.74 -3.62 4.72
CA GLY A 107 8.17 -3.34 4.51
C GLY A 107 8.96 -4.48 3.89
N TYR A 108 10.08 -4.16 3.27
CA TYR A 108 11.03 -5.15 2.76
C TYR A 108 11.84 -5.75 3.92
N GLY A 109 11.88 -7.09 4.02
CA GLY A 109 12.88 -7.80 4.84
C GLY A 109 12.92 -7.43 6.34
N GLY A 110 11.77 -7.14 6.94
CA GLY A 110 11.63 -6.70 8.33
C GLY A 110 11.64 -5.18 8.52
N ALA A 111 11.72 -4.39 7.44
CA ALA A 111 11.66 -2.94 7.52
C ALA A 111 10.30 -2.45 8.05
N GLN A 112 10.34 -1.35 8.78
CA GLN A 112 9.15 -0.67 9.29
C GLN A 112 9.47 0.80 9.53
N GLY A 113 8.45 1.65 9.59
CA GLY A 113 8.67 3.07 9.81
C GLY A 113 7.44 3.91 9.49
N THR A 114 7.67 5.22 9.41
CA THR A 114 6.64 6.20 9.04
C THR A 114 6.50 6.26 7.52
N PHE A 115 5.28 6.42 7.03
CA PHE A 115 4.98 6.59 5.61
C PHE A 115 3.92 7.66 5.34
N SER A 116 3.90 8.13 4.10
CA SER A 116 2.79 8.88 3.52
C SER A 116 2.18 8.07 2.37
N LEU A 117 0.93 7.65 2.52
CA LEU A 117 0.16 6.90 1.55
C LEU A 117 -0.75 7.85 0.75
N THR A 118 -0.52 7.95 -0.54
CA THR A 118 -1.36 8.70 -1.48
C THR A 118 -2.23 7.74 -2.29
N ILE A 119 -3.53 8.01 -2.34
CA ILE A 119 -4.51 7.25 -3.11
C ILE A 119 -5.22 8.24 -4.04
N THR A 120 -5.01 8.06 -5.34
CA THR A 120 -5.71 8.80 -6.40
C THR A 120 -6.71 7.83 -7.04
N PRO A 121 -8.02 8.03 -6.88
CA PRO A 121 -9.02 7.22 -7.58
C PRO A 121 -8.94 7.44 -9.10
N PRO A 122 -9.66 6.62 -9.89
CA PRO A 122 -9.85 6.87 -11.32
C PRO A 122 -10.42 8.26 -11.63
#